data_AF-A0A822YH90-F1
#
_entry.id   AF-A0A822YH90-F1
#
_cell.length_a   1.000
_cell.length_b   1.000
_cell.length_c   1.000
_cell.angle_alpha   90.00
_cell.angle_beta   90.00
_cell.angle_gamma   90.00
#
_symmetry.space_group_name_H-M   'P 1'
#
loop_
_entity.id
_entity.type
_entity.pdbx_description
1 polymer ?
#
loop_
_entity_poly.entity_id
_entity_poly.type
_entity_poly.pdbx_seq_one_letter_code
_entity_poly.pdbx_strand_id
1 'polypeptide(L)'
;MVRNGADMSMSTFYSCSFEGYQDTLYTHSLRQFYRECDIYGTVDFIFGNAAAVFQDCNIYARLPMQGQFNALTAQGRTDPNQNTGISIHNCKIMAAPDLASSNGTTRSYLGQPWKEYSRTVYMQSSIDSFIDPTGWREWSGDFALSTLYYAEYNNTGPGAVTTDRVTWPGYHEIDDTDAADFTVSNFVVGDYWLPATGVPYSGGLL
;
A
#
# COMPACT_ATOMS: atom_id res chain seq x y z
N MET A 1 3.87 -11.62 -11.83
CA MET A 1 2.59 -10.93 -11.66
C MET A 1 1.50 -11.95 -11.33
N VAL A 2 0.96 -11.88 -10.11
CA VAL A 2 -0.29 -12.54 -9.71
C VAL A 2 -1.42 -11.56 -9.97
N ARG A 3 -2.38 -11.91 -10.85
CA ARG A 3 -3.58 -11.10 -11.09
C ARG A 3 -4.72 -11.58 -10.23
N ASN A 4 -5.16 -10.74 -9.28
CA ASN A 4 -6.39 -10.99 -8.54
C ASN A 4 -7.54 -10.18 -9.14
N GLY A 5 -8.35 -10.85 -9.96
CA GLY A 5 -9.70 -10.41 -10.31
C GLY A 5 -10.67 -11.42 -9.71
N ALA A 6 -11.50 -10.99 -8.77
CA ALA A 6 -12.50 -11.87 -8.17
C ALA A 6 -13.73 -11.98 -9.09
N ASP A 7 -14.17 -13.20 -9.40
CA ASP A 7 -15.49 -13.48 -10.02
C ASP A 7 -16.61 -13.49 -8.95
N MET A 8 -16.22 -13.66 -7.68
CA MET A 8 -17.04 -13.43 -6.49
C MET A 8 -16.75 -12.04 -5.91
N SER A 9 -17.72 -11.39 -5.29
CA SER A 9 -17.63 -9.97 -4.86
C SER A 9 -16.51 -9.65 -3.86
N MET A 10 -15.84 -10.67 -3.30
CA MET A 10 -14.87 -10.58 -2.20
C MET A 10 -13.80 -11.69 -2.31
N SER A 11 -12.53 -11.39 -2.03
CA SER A 11 -11.42 -12.37 -1.97
C SER A 11 -10.58 -12.20 -0.71
N THR A 12 -10.14 -13.32 -0.11
CA THR A 12 -9.25 -13.31 1.07
C THR A 12 -8.00 -14.14 0.82
N PHE A 13 -6.85 -13.64 1.29
CA PHE A 13 -5.59 -14.39 1.38
C PHE A 13 -5.07 -14.36 2.81
N TYR A 14 -4.72 -15.52 3.34
CA TYR A 14 -4.22 -15.68 4.71
C TYR A 14 -2.94 -16.51 4.69
N SER A 15 -1.88 -16.02 5.35
CA SER A 15 -0.58 -16.72 5.44
C SER A 15 0.01 -17.13 4.08
N CYS A 16 -0.06 -16.22 3.10
CA CYS A 16 0.44 -16.43 1.74
C CYS A 16 1.74 -15.64 1.49
N SER A 17 2.61 -16.14 0.60
CA SER A 17 3.76 -15.39 0.09
C SER A 17 3.55 -15.02 -1.39
N PHE A 18 3.74 -13.74 -1.72
CA PHE A 18 3.70 -13.21 -3.08
C PHE A 18 5.08 -12.68 -3.45
N GLU A 19 5.79 -13.40 -4.31
CA GLU A 19 7.17 -13.07 -4.66
C GLU A 19 7.32 -12.66 -6.12
N GLY A 20 7.89 -11.49 -6.34
CA GLY A 20 8.19 -10.97 -7.66
C GLY A 20 9.22 -9.84 -7.63
N TYR A 21 9.26 -9.08 -8.72
CA TYR A 21 10.02 -7.85 -8.86
C TYR A 21 9.05 -6.73 -9.22
N GLN A 22 8.96 -6.37 -10.51
CA GLN A 22 7.96 -5.42 -10.99
C GLN A 22 6.58 -6.09 -11.10
N ASP A 23 5.54 -5.33 -10.74
CA ASP A 23 4.14 -5.74 -10.85
C ASP A 23 3.84 -7.09 -10.17
N THR A 24 4.31 -7.28 -8.93
CA THR A 24 4.15 -8.57 -8.21
C THR A 24 2.68 -8.93 -8.03
N LEU A 25 1.90 -8.04 -7.40
CA LEU A 25 0.52 -8.27 -7.00
C LEU A 25 -0.42 -7.26 -7.65
N TYR A 26 -1.22 -7.74 -8.60
CA TYR A 26 -2.23 -6.93 -9.27
C TYR A 26 -3.60 -7.09 -8.56
N THR A 27 -3.91 -6.16 -7.65
CA THR A 27 -5.22 -6.00 -7.01
C THR A 27 -6.20 -5.35 -8.00
N HIS A 28 -6.65 -6.13 -8.99
CA HIS A 28 -7.33 -5.60 -10.18
C HIS A 28 -8.64 -4.87 -9.86
N SER A 29 -9.54 -5.52 -9.12
CA SER A 29 -10.90 -5.01 -8.89
C SER A 29 -11.58 -5.66 -7.68
N LEU A 30 -12.69 -5.06 -7.24
CA LEU A 30 -13.56 -5.52 -6.15
C LEU A 30 -12.87 -5.47 -4.76
N ARG A 31 -13.47 -6.12 -3.76
CA ARG A 31 -13.01 -6.09 -2.37
C ARG A 31 -12.03 -7.24 -2.12
N GLN A 32 -10.87 -6.91 -1.55
CA GLN A 32 -9.80 -7.87 -1.31
C GLN A 32 -9.24 -7.66 0.10
N PHE A 33 -8.99 -8.76 0.82
CA PHE A 33 -8.38 -8.75 2.15
C PHE A 33 -7.16 -9.66 2.17
N TYR A 34 -6.04 -9.13 2.66
CA TYR A 34 -4.77 -9.85 2.81
C TYR A 34 -4.37 -9.82 4.27
N ARG A 35 -4.16 -10.98 4.88
CA ARG A 35 -3.86 -11.12 6.29
C ARG A 35 -2.61 -11.97 6.49
N GLU A 36 -1.65 -11.46 7.25
CA GLU A 36 -0.42 -12.21 7.59
C GLU A 36 0.32 -12.73 6.34
N CYS A 37 0.31 -11.94 5.27
CA CYS A 37 0.97 -12.28 4.02
C CYS A 37 2.36 -11.63 3.93
N ASP A 38 3.27 -12.30 3.23
CA ASP A 38 4.55 -11.74 2.84
C ASP A 38 4.49 -11.30 1.37
N ILE A 39 4.89 -10.07 1.07
CA ILE A 39 4.82 -9.51 -0.28
C ILE A 39 6.17 -8.94 -0.65
N TYR A 40 6.77 -9.45 -1.72
CA TYR A 40 8.10 -9.05 -2.18
C TYR A 40 8.03 -8.43 -3.58
N GLY A 41 8.71 -7.31 -3.78
CA GLY A 41 8.81 -6.69 -5.11
C GLY A 41 9.70 -5.46 -5.18
N THR A 42 9.68 -4.81 -6.33
CA THR A 42 10.52 -3.64 -6.62
C THR A 42 9.71 -2.44 -7.10
N VAL A 43 9.35 -2.40 -8.38
CA VAL A 43 8.60 -1.31 -9.00
C VAL A 43 7.11 -1.68 -9.00
N ASP A 44 6.27 -0.79 -8.47
CA ASP A 44 4.81 -0.86 -8.52
C ASP A 44 4.24 -2.22 -8.09
N PHE A 45 4.84 -2.83 -7.07
CA PHE A 45 4.64 -4.25 -6.83
C PHE A 45 3.32 -4.60 -6.13
N ILE A 46 2.62 -3.60 -5.57
CA ILE A 46 1.19 -3.69 -5.21
C ILE A 46 0.45 -2.64 -6.04
N PHE A 47 -0.31 -3.06 -7.04
CA PHE A 47 -0.94 -2.12 -7.98
C PHE A 47 -2.33 -2.56 -8.40
N GLY A 48 -3.13 -1.61 -8.89
CA GLY A 48 -4.48 -1.86 -9.39
C GLY A 48 -5.54 -0.95 -8.80
N ASN A 49 -6.81 -1.33 -8.95
CA ASN A 49 -7.97 -0.50 -8.59
C ASN A 49 -9.01 -1.27 -7.76
N ALA A 50 -8.58 -2.26 -6.97
CA ALA A 50 -9.42 -2.88 -5.96
C ALA A 50 -9.66 -1.95 -4.76
N ALA A 51 -10.63 -2.30 -3.92
CA ALA A 51 -10.66 -1.89 -2.51
C ALA A 51 -9.91 -2.98 -1.73
N ALA A 52 -8.62 -2.77 -1.48
CA ALA A 52 -7.74 -3.76 -0.89
C ALA A 52 -7.25 -3.31 0.49
N VAL A 53 -7.41 -4.17 1.51
CA VAL A 53 -6.81 -3.99 2.83
C VAL A 53 -5.76 -5.07 3.08
N PHE A 54 -4.57 -4.64 3.45
CA PHE A 54 -3.46 -5.49 3.90
C PHE A 54 -3.31 -5.30 5.40
N GLN A 55 -3.50 -6.36 6.18
CA GLN A 55 -3.44 -6.32 7.63
C GLN A 55 -2.45 -7.33 8.19
N ASP A 56 -1.57 -6.88 9.08
CA ASP A 56 -0.50 -7.69 9.70
C ASP A 56 0.41 -8.37 8.66
N CYS A 57 0.57 -7.76 7.49
CA CYS A 57 1.43 -8.26 6.42
C CYS A 57 2.87 -7.76 6.56
N ASN A 58 3.82 -8.51 6.01
CA ASN A 58 5.18 -8.04 5.80
C ASN A 58 5.37 -7.66 4.33
N ILE A 59 5.84 -6.44 4.08
CA ILE A 59 6.04 -5.87 2.76
C ILE A 59 7.54 -5.63 2.58
N TYR A 60 8.15 -6.38 1.68
CA TYR A 60 9.59 -6.42 1.46
C TYR A 60 9.97 -5.80 0.10
N ALA A 61 10.66 -4.66 0.15
CA ALA A 61 11.26 -4.07 -1.04
C ALA A 61 12.58 -4.76 -1.38
N ARG A 62 12.71 -5.29 -2.60
CA ARG A 62 13.90 -5.97 -3.11
C ARG A 62 14.84 -5.01 -3.83
N LEU A 63 16.03 -5.50 -4.17
CA LEU A 63 16.97 -4.74 -5.01
C LEU A 63 16.48 -4.74 -6.48
N PRO A 64 16.15 -3.58 -7.08
CA PRO A 64 15.77 -3.50 -8.48
C PRO A 64 16.99 -3.55 -9.40
N MET A 65 16.74 -3.51 -10.71
CA MET A 65 17.82 -3.37 -11.69
C MET A 65 18.55 -2.04 -11.53
N GLN A 66 19.82 -1.98 -11.93
CA GLN A 66 20.63 -0.78 -11.81
C GLN A 66 19.97 0.43 -12.50
N GLY A 67 19.87 1.55 -11.78
CA GLY A 67 19.24 2.79 -12.26
C GLY A 67 17.72 2.85 -12.09
N GLN A 68 17.08 1.78 -11.58
CA GLN A 68 15.68 1.81 -11.17
C GLN A 68 15.53 2.24 -9.71
N PHE A 69 14.27 2.42 -9.32
CA PHE A 69 13.82 2.76 -7.97
C PHE A 69 12.80 1.71 -7.52
N ASN A 70 12.38 1.76 -6.27
CA ASN A 70 11.24 0.98 -5.79
C ASN A 70 10.04 1.90 -5.52
N ALA A 71 8.85 1.43 -5.88
CA ALA A 71 7.59 2.03 -5.47
C ALA A 71 6.70 0.89 -4.96
N LEU A 72 6.36 0.93 -3.68
CA LEU A 72 5.59 -0.14 -3.05
C LEU A 72 4.19 -0.26 -3.68
N THR A 73 3.54 0.89 -3.87
CA THR A 73 2.18 0.95 -4.39
C THR A 73 2.06 1.79 -5.67
N ALA A 74 1.18 1.34 -6.56
CA ALA A 74 0.74 2.10 -7.74
C ALA A 74 -0.77 1.99 -7.91
N GLN A 75 -1.51 2.79 -7.15
CA GLN A 75 -2.96 2.70 -7.11
C GLN A 75 -3.58 3.42 -8.32
N GLY A 76 -4.53 2.74 -8.98
CA GLY A 76 -5.07 3.08 -10.28
C GLY A 76 -6.51 3.58 -10.29
N ARG A 77 -6.98 4.30 -9.28
CA ARG A 77 -8.33 4.89 -9.27
C ARG A 77 -8.43 6.03 -10.28
N THR A 78 -9.41 5.92 -11.19
CA THR A 78 -9.60 6.88 -12.29
C THR A 78 -10.77 7.83 -12.09
N ASP A 79 -11.68 7.52 -11.15
CA ASP A 79 -12.89 8.31 -10.92
C ASP A 79 -13.06 8.52 -9.40
N PRO A 80 -13.34 9.75 -8.93
CA PRO A 80 -13.48 10.04 -7.51
C PRO A 80 -14.67 9.32 -6.87
N ASN A 81 -15.68 8.93 -7.64
CA ASN A 81 -16.85 8.20 -7.16
C ASN A 81 -16.59 6.70 -6.96
N GLN A 82 -15.40 6.20 -7.32
CA GLN A 82 -14.99 4.83 -7.04
C GLN A 82 -14.56 4.67 -5.58
N ASN A 83 -15.20 3.72 -4.89
CA ASN A 83 -14.88 3.34 -3.52
C ASN A 83 -13.69 2.36 -3.47
N THR A 84 -12.61 2.66 -4.19
CA THR A 84 -11.42 1.81 -4.36
C THR A 84 -10.18 2.48 -3.79
N GLY A 85 -9.12 1.73 -3.55
CA GLY A 85 -7.90 2.21 -2.89
C GLY A 85 -7.14 1.07 -2.23
N ILE A 86 -5.91 1.37 -1.80
CA ILE A 86 -5.05 0.44 -1.06
C ILE A 86 -4.90 0.96 0.37
N SER A 87 -5.24 0.12 1.34
CA SER A 87 -5.05 0.38 2.77
C SER A 87 -4.03 -0.60 3.33
N ILE A 88 -2.90 -0.08 3.83
CA ILE A 88 -1.84 -0.82 4.48
C ILE A 88 -1.95 -0.58 5.98
N HIS A 89 -2.42 -1.56 6.73
CA HIS A 89 -2.84 -1.42 8.13
C HIS A 89 -2.06 -2.37 9.04
N ASN A 90 -1.33 -1.85 10.01
CA ASN A 90 -0.52 -2.65 10.93
C ASN A 90 0.47 -3.60 10.23
N CYS A 91 1.05 -3.14 9.13
CA CYS A 91 2.02 -3.91 8.37
C CYS A 91 3.45 -3.55 8.76
N LYS A 92 4.40 -4.42 8.40
CA LYS A 92 5.84 -4.15 8.50
C LYS A 92 6.42 -3.91 7.13
N ILE A 93 6.99 -2.73 6.90
CA ILE A 93 7.60 -2.33 5.64
C ILE A 93 9.11 -2.36 5.82
N MET A 94 9.77 -3.28 5.12
CA MET A 94 11.18 -3.61 5.33
C MET A 94 11.93 -3.75 4.00
N ALA A 95 13.24 -3.54 4.04
CA ALA A 95 14.10 -3.93 2.94
C ALA A 95 14.34 -5.45 2.98
N ALA A 96 14.22 -6.12 1.83
CA ALA A 96 14.67 -7.51 1.71
C ALA A 96 16.21 -7.57 1.80
N PRO A 97 16.79 -8.75 2.13
CA PRO A 97 18.23 -8.88 2.38
C PRO A 97 19.14 -8.38 1.25
N ASP A 98 18.69 -8.48 0.01
CA ASP A 98 19.39 -7.99 -1.19
C ASP A 98 19.45 -6.46 -1.25
N LEU A 99 18.35 -5.78 -0.92
CA LEU A 99 18.30 -4.31 -0.83
C LEU A 99 19.06 -3.81 0.41
N ALA A 100 18.87 -4.46 1.55
CA ALA A 100 19.51 -4.07 2.81
C ALA A 100 21.04 -4.17 2.76
N SER A 101 21.58 -5.10 1.97
CA SER A 101 23.03 -5.27 1.75
C SER A 101 23.58 -4.46 0.57
N SER A 102 22.72 -3.70 -0.12
CA SER A 102 23.14 -2.86 -1.25
C SER A 102 23.95 -1.64 -0.80
N ASN A 103 24.54 -0.93 -1.77
CA ASN A 103 25.30 0.30 -1.54
C ASN A 103 24.43 1.51 -1.13
N GLY A 104 23.13 1.33 -0.87
CA GLY A 104 22.21 2.39 -0.44
C GLY A 104 21.82 3.39 -1.55
N THR A 105 22.13 3.09 -2.82
CA THR A 105 21.82 4.01 -3.94
C THR A 105 20.39 3.89 -4.46
N THR A 106 19.70 2.78 -4.17
CA THR A 106 18.32 2.55 -4.60
C THR A 106 17.36 3.37 -3.74
N ARG A 107 16.69 4.34 -4.35
CA ARG A 107 15.60 5.07 -3.72
C ARG A 107 14.33 4.22 -3.70
N SER A 108 13.63 4.22 -2.57
CA SER A 108 12.38 3.49 -2.39
C SER A 108 11.29 4.40 -1.86
N TYR A 109 10.08 4.28 -2.40
CA TYR A 109 8.94 5.14 -2.09
C TYR A 109 7.72 4.30 -1.68
N LEU A 110 6.86 4.86 -0.83
CA LEU A 110 5.58 4.27 -0.42
C LEU A 110 4.63 4.05 -1.61
N GLY A 111 4.73 4.91 -2.63
CA GLY A 111 4.01 4.72 -3.87
C GLY A 111 4.13 5.87 -4.87
N GLN A 112 3.48 5.68 -6.01
CA GLN A 112 3.33 6.68 -7.07
C GLN A 112 1.96 6.60 -7.75
N PRO A 113 1.40 7.73 -8.23
CA PRO A 113 0.01 7.78 -8.72
C PRO A 113 -0.11 7.26 -10.14
N TRP A 114 -0.50 6.00 -10.30
CA TRP A 114 -0.73 5.43 -11.64
C TRP A 114 -1.91 6.10 -12.39
N LYS A 115 -2.90 6.62 -11.65
CA LYS A 115 -4.08 7.30 -12.19
C LYS A 115 -4.43 8.55 -11.37
N GLU A 116 -5.24 9.42 -11.96
CA GLU A 116 -5.52 10.79 -11.50
C GLU A 116 -6.06 10.88 -10.06
N TYR A 117 -6.84 9.89 -9.62
CA TYR A 117 -7.45 9.88 -8.28
C TYR A 117 -6.81 8.83 -7.38
N SER A 118 -5.53 8.50 -7.60
CA SER A 118 -4.79 7.48 -6.85
C SER A 118 -5.03 7.59 -5.35
N ARG A 119 -5.37 6.49 -4.68
CA ARG A 119 -5.69 6.48 -3.25
C ARG A 119 -4.99 5.36 -2.50
N THR A 120 -4.05 5.73 -1.65
CA THR A 120 -3.27 4.80 -0.82
C THR A 120 -3.11 5.35 0.58
N VAL A 121 -3.32 4.51 1.60
CA VAL A 121 -3.17 4.88 3.01
C VAL A 121 -2.24 3.89 3.70
N TYR A 122 -1.26 4.41 4.45
CA TYR A 122 -0.40 3.64 5.35
C TYR A 122 -0.70 4.03 6.79
N MET A 123 -1.19 3.08 7.57
CA MET A 123 -1.66 3.36 8.92
C MET A 123 -1.21 2.31 9.94
N GLN A 124 -0.81 2.79 11.12
CA GLN A 124 -0.36 1.98 12.25
C GLN A 124 0.76 0.99 11.89
N SER A 125 1.54 1.29 10.86
CA SER A 125 2.52 0.38 10.27
C SER A 125 3.94 0.77 10.70
N SER A 126 4.85 -0.21 10.75
CA SER A 126 6.27 0.06 11.01
C SER A 126 7.02 0.24 9.69
N ILE A 127 7.67 1.37 9.48
CA ILE A 127 8.38 1.73 8.25
C ILE A 127 9.88 1.83 8.54
N ASP A 128 10.67 1.01 7.87
CA ASP A 128 12.12 0.99 8.00
C ASP A 128 12.80 2.12 7.18
N SER A 129 14.08 2.41 7.47
CA SER A 129 14.76 3.65 7.06
C SER A 129 15.11 3.74 5.57
N PHE A 130 14.82 2.70 4.78
CA PHE A 130 15.13 2.64 3.35
C PHE A 130 14.15 3.45 2.48
N ILE A 131 13.01 3.85 3.06
CA ILE A 131 12.05 4.74 2.40
C ILE A 131 12.65 6.16 2.34
N ASP A 132 12.63 6.74 1.14
CA ASP A 132 13.07 8.11 0.90
C ASP A 132 12.27 9.09 1.78
N PRO A 133 12.90 10.10 2.41
CA PRO A 133 12.19 11.06 3.26
C PRO A 133 11.01 11.76 2.58
N THR A 134 11.04 11.93 1.25
CA THR A 134 9.89 12.48 0.50
C THR A 134 8.66 11.57 0.58
N GLY A 135 8.84 10.29 0.86
CA GLY A 135 7.82 9.26 1.04
C GLY A 135 7.19 8.78 -0.27
N TRP A 136 6.74 9.72 -1.09
CA TRP A 136 5.98 9.48 -2.31
C TRP A 136 6.73 10.00 -3.54
N ARG A 137 6.44 9.41 -4.70
CA ARG A 137 7.08 9.77 -5.97
C ARG A 137 6.05 10.21 -7.01
N GLU A 138 6.37 11.26 -7.75
CA GLU A 138 5.56 11.73 -8.86
C GLU A 138 5.50 10.68 -9.97
N TRP A 139 4.35 10.53 -10.62
CA TRP A 139 4.25 9.69 -11.82
C TRP A 139 4.89 10.39 -13.03
N SER A 140 4.49 11.64 -13.28
CA SER A 140 5.00 12.47 -14.36
C SER A 140 4.64 13.93 -14.13
N GLY A 141 5.61 14.75 -13.70
CA GLY A 141 5.40 16.17 -13.42
C GLY A 141 4.32 16.37 -12.35
N ASP A 142 3.38 17.28 -12.60
CA ASP A 142 2.30 17.64 -11.69
C ASP A 142 1.04 16.76 -11.81
N PHE A 143 1.10 15.67 -12.58
CA PHE A 143 -0.02 14.75 -12.76
C PHE A 143 -0.52 14.17 -11.43
N ALA A 144 -1.84 14.24 -11.22
CA ALA A 144 -2.56 13.71 -10.06
C ALA A 144 -2.25 14.35 -8.70
N LEU A 145 -1.22 15.20 -8.58
CA LEU A 145 -0.72 15.65 -7.27
C LEU A 145 -1.76 16.43 -6.43
N SER A 146 -2.73 17.06 -7.08
CA SER A 146 -3.83 17.78 -6.42
C SER A 146 -5.11 16.96 -6.22
N THR A 147 -5.22 15.80 -6.86
CA THR A 147 -6.45 14.98 -6.91
C THR A 147 -6.30 13.61 -6.27
N LEU A 148 -5.06 13.13 -6.11
CA LEU A 148 -4.73 11.93 -5.36
C LEU A 148 -5.07 12.10 -3.88
N TYR A 149 -5.16 10.98 -3.17
CA TYR A 149 -5.31 10.94 -1.72
C TYR A 149 -4.28 9.96 -1.16
N TYR A 150 -3.14 10.48 -0.73
CA TYR A 150 -2.10 9.71 -0.05
C TYR A 150 -2.04 10.11 1.41
N ALA A 151 -2.18 9.13 2.28
CA ALA A 151 -2.24 9.40 3.70
C ALA A 151 -1.35 8.49 4.54
N GLU A 152 -0.84 9.07 5.62
CA GLU A 152 -0.11 8.38 6.67
C GLU A 152 -0.77 8.64 8.03
N TYR A 153 -0.93 7.61 8.86
CA TYR A 153 -1.52 7.70 10.19
C TYR A 153 -0.77 6.84 11.20
N ASN A 154 -0.25 7.46 12.27
CA ASN A 154 0.33 6.78 13.43
C ASN A 154 1.34 5.66 13.06
N ASN A 155 2.15 5.89 12.03
CA ASN A 155 3.21 4.96 11.63
C ASN A 155 4.42 5.11 12.56
N THR A 156 5.18 4.03 12.71
CA THR A 156 6.36 3.99 13.59
C THR A 156 7.60 3.53 12.83
N GLY A 157 8.77 3.68 13.44
CA GLY A 157 10.05 3.28 12.83
C GLY A 157 10.77 4.43 12.13
N PRO A 158 12.03 4.21 11.73
CA PRO A 158 12.90 5.28 11.25
C PRO A 158 12.47 5.88 9.89
N GLY A 159 11.72 5.15 9.06
CA GLY A 159 11.17 5.66 7.79
C GLY A 159 9.81 6.35 7.92
N ALA A 160 9.21 6.35 9.11
CA ALA A 160 7.88 6.93 9.35
C ALA A 160 7.91 8.45 9.64
N VAL A 161 9.08 9.08 9.66
CA VAL A 161 9.20 10.53 9.87
C VAL A 161 8.62 11.27 8.67
N THR A 162 7.67 12.18 8.92
CA THR A 162 6.94 12.89 7.87
C THR A 162 7.41 14.31 7.58
N THR A 163 8.38 14.83 8.35
CA THR A 163 8.82 16.25 8.27
C THR A 163 9.32 16.70 6.91
N ASP A 164 9.87 15.77 6.11
CA ASP A 164 10.42 16.03 4.77
C ASP A 164 9.56 15.44 3.65
N ARG A 165 8.31 15.07 3.95
CA ARG A 165 7.37 14.52 2.97
C ARG A 165 7.05 15.57 1.91
N VAL A 166 6.59 15.07 0.76
CA VAL A 166 6.11 15.90 -0.34
C VAL A 166 5.02 16.89 0.11
N THR A 167 5.05 18.11 -0.44
CA THR A 167 4.07 19.16 -0.12
C THR A 167 2.88 19.17 -1.09
N TRP A 168 2.49 18.00 -1.60
CA TRP A 168 1.41 17.90 -2.58
C TRP A 168 0.06 18.15 -1.93
N PRO A 169 -0.90 18.82 -2.61
CA PRO A 169 -2.22 19.06 -2.03
C PRO A 169 -2.99 17.78 -1.67
N GLY A 170 -2.73 16.67 -2.38
CA GLY A 170 -3.34 15.36 -2.11
C GLY A 170 -2.61 14.51 -1.06
N TYR A 171 -1.51 14.99 -0.48
CA TYR A 171 -0.85 14.32 0.64
C TYR A 171 -1.44 14.78 1.98
N HIS A 172 -1.69 13.84 2.87
CA HIS A 172 -2.36 14.09 4.14
C HIS A 172 -1.69 13.31 5.29
N GLU A 173 -1.39 14.01 6.38
CA GLU A 173 -1.29 13.37 7.69
C GLU A 173 -2.68 13.41 8.31
N ILE A 174 -3.29 12.24 8.48
CA ILE A 174 -4.70 12.13 8.87
C ILE A 174 -4.83 11.84 10.37
N ASP A 175 -6.04 12.01 10.91
CA ASP A 175 -6.37 11.70 12.31
C ASP A 175 -7.14 10.37 12.45
N ASP A 176 -7.54 10.03 13.68
CA ASP A 176 -8.32 8.82 13.98
C ASP A 176 -9.64 8.73 13.20
N THR A 177 -10.29 9.88 12.96
CA THR A 177 -11.60 9.95 12.31
C THR A 177 -11.45 9.58 10.84
N ASP A 178 -10.49 10.20 10.16
CA ASP A 178 -10.19 9.94 8.76
C ASP A 178 -9.62 8.52 8.57
N ALA A 179 -8.73 8.07 9.47
CA ALA A 179 -8.14 6.74 9.40
C ALA A 179 -9.17 5.62 9.57
N ALA A 180 -10.22 5.84 10.36
CA ALA A 180 -11.29 4.87 10.56
C ALA A 180 -11.97 4.47 9.24
N ASP A 181 -12.07 5.36 8.25
CA ASP A 181 -12.69 5.06 6.94
C ASP A 181 -11.91 4.03 6.12
N PHE A 182 -10.61 3.86 6.41
CA PHE A 182 -9.72 2.94 5.71
C PHE A 182 -9.53 1.59 6.43
N THR A 183 -10.25 1.37 7.54
CA THR A 183 -10.22 0.12 8.31
C THR A 183 -11.01 -0.99 7.62
N VAL A 184 -10.83 -2.23 8.08
CA VAL A 184 -11.47 -3.42 7.48
C VAL A 184 -13.00 -3.31 7.49
N SER A 185 -13.58 -2.89 8.62
CA SER A 185 -15.04 -2.79 8.79
C SER A 185 -15.65 -1.71 7.90
N ASN A 186 -14.97 -0.58 7.69
CA ASN A 186 -15.52 0.54 6.91
C ASN A 186 -15.17 0.44 5.41
N PHE A 187 -13.91 0.18 5.08
CA PHE A 187 -13.41 0.29 3.70
C PHE A 187 -13.87 -0.87 2.81
N VAL A 188 -13.79 -2.10 3.33
CA VAL A 188 -14.17 -3.32 2.60
C VAL A 188 -15.41 -4.00 3.17
N VAL A 189 -16.08 -3.36 4.13
CA VAL A 189 -17.28 -3.90 4.79
C VAL A 189 -17.02 -5.31 5.32
N GLY A 190 -15.83 -5.51 5.90
CA GLY A 190 -15.26 -6.82 6.24
C GLY A 190 -16.18 -7.67 7.13
N ASP A 191 -16.89 -7.02 8.05
CA ASP A 191 -17.79 -7.66 9.01
C ASP A 191 -18.89 -8.48 8.36
N TYR A 192 -19.28 -8.15 7.13
CA TYR A 192 -20.34 -8.84 6.41
C TYR A 192 -19.89 -10.19 5.81
N TRP A 193 -18.60 -10.37 5.54
CA TRP A 193 -18.14 -11.50 4.71
C TRP A 193 -16.89 -12.21 5.23
N LEU A 194 -16.00 -11.54 5.96
CA LEU A 194 -14.80 -12.15 6.53
C LEU A 194 -15.11 -13.21 7.62
N PRO A 195 -16.13 -13.07 8.48
CA PRO A 195 -16.44 -14.13 9.45
C PRO A 195 -16.73 -15.50 8.81
N ALA A 196 -17.30 -15.52 7.60
CA ALA A 196 -17.59 -16.75 6.87
C ALA A 196 -16.33 -17.43 6.30
N THR A 197 -15.21 -16.71 6.18
CA THR A 197 -13.94 -17.27 5.67
C THR A 197 -13.10 -17.91 6.76
N GLY A 198 -13.39 -17.62 8.04
CA GLY A 198 -12.62 -18.10 9.19
C GLY A 198 -11.27 -17.40 9.39
N VAL A 199 -10.94 -16.40 8.56
CA VAL A 199 -9.69 -15.64 8.65
C VAL A 199 -9.81 -14.59 9.76
N PRO A 200 -8.82 -14.50 10.68
CA PRO A 200 -8.83 -13.48 11.72
C PRO A 200 -8.64 -12.09 11.09
N TYR A 201 -9.34 -11.10 11.61
CA TYR A 201 -9.16 -9.70 11.23
C TYR A 201 -9.49 -8.77 12.40
N SER A 202 -8.89 -7.60 12.40
CA SER A 202 -9.28 -6.49 13.27
C SER A 202 -10.10 -5.50 12.48
N GLY A 203 -11.31 -5.20 12.95
CA GLY A 203 -12.28 -4.39 12.20
C GLY A 203 -11.93 -2.90 12.11
N GLY A 204 -11.47 -2.32 13.23
CA GLY A 204 -11.14 -0.90 13.36
C GLY A 204 -9.65 -0.63 13.54
N LEU A 205 -9.32 0.57 14.03
CA LEU A 205 -7.96 0.93 14.45
C LEU A 205 -7.50 0.08 15.65
N LEU A 206 -6.19 -0.13 15.77
CA LEU A 206 -5.54 -0.95 16.80
C LEU A 206 -5.04 -0.16 18.01
#